data_AF-A0A7W1DPJ0-F1
#
_entry.id   AF-A0A7W1DPJ0-F1
#
_cell.length_a   1.000
_cell.length_b   1.000
_cell.length_c   1.000
_cell.angle_alpha   90.00
_cell.angle_beta   90.00
_cell.angle_gamma   90.00
#
_symmetry.space_group_name_H-M   'P 1'
#
loop_
_entity.id
_entity.type
_entity.pdbx_description
1 polymer ?
#
loop_
_entity_poly.entity_id
_entity_poly.type
_entity_poly.pdbx_seq_one_letter_code
_entity_poly.pdbx_strand_id
1 'polypeptide(L)'
;MANGNPTPTPAGPAAPAEDLYVEAPEASAAEKAAEASRAQRLAERYRLEYVDLSRASIDHELFRAIPADLMLRYGFVPYHREGHTLVIVVSDPTDLPMIDELTVLLGTPIKVTVGTASAIQAMLKKSESSTRVLEEATESFQMQILREDEGGDDQLTMEKLTADQSPVIRLVDTTIFSAIQRRASDIHIETQEDAVYVKYRIDGVLQPAMRPIDKRFHSTIISRIKVMAELDIAEKRVPQDGRFKLRLPGKTIDFRVSIMPSVHGEDSVIRILDKESISEQFKELRLDILGFPEDELRRFRKYIAEPYGMVLVTGPTGSGKTTTLYGALSEIKSVEDKIITIEDPV
;
A
#
# COMPACT_ATOMS: atom_id res chain seq x y z
N MET A 1 4.48 19.22 79.25
CA MET A 1 5.33 18.40 78.36
C MET A 1 4.58 18.29 77.04
N ALA A 2 5.12 18.91 75.99
CA ALA A 2 4.47 19.08 74.70
C ALA A 2 4.80 17.90 73.77
N ASN A 3 3.77 17.26 73.21
CA ASN A 3 3.92 16.29 72.11
C ASN A 3 3.58 17.00 70.79
N GLY A 4 4.61 17.30 70.01
CA GLY A 4 4.50 17.83 68.66
C GLY A 4 4.30 16.70 67.65
N ASN A 5 3.26 16.83 66.83
CA ASN A 5 3.00 15.99 65.67
C ASN A 5 3.82 16.52 64.48
N PRO A 6 4.56 15.70 63.70
CA PRO A 6 5.30 16.19 62.55
C PRO A 6 4.39 16.30 61.31
N THR A 7 4.45 17.43 60.64
CA THR A 7 3.84 17.70 59.32
C THR A 7 4.60 16.98 58.19
N PRO A 8 3.92 16.46 57.15
CA PRO A 8 4.60 15.89 56.00
C PRO A 8 5.04 17.00 55.02
N THR A 9 6.29 16.90 54.56
CA THR A 9 6.93 17.77 53.56
C THR A 9 6.43 17.41 52.14
N PRO A 10 6.25 18.37 51.21
CA PRO A 10 5.83 18.06 49.85
C PRO A 10 6.96 17.41 49.04
N ALA A 11 6.63 16.33 48.33
CA ALA A 11 7.54 15.64 47.41
C ALA A 11 7.91 16.56 46.23
N GLY A 12 9.21 16.65 45.94
CA GLY A 12 9.75 17.35 44.77
C GLY A 12 9.43 16.63 43.45
N PRO A 13 9.63 17.30 42.31
CA PRO A 13 9.24 16.79 41.00
C PRO A 13 10.06 15.55 40.61
N ALA A 14 9.36 14.54 40.09
CA ALA A 14 9.95 13.31 39.59
C ALA A 14 10.97 13.58 38.48
N ALA A 15 12.14 12.94 38.58
CA ALA A 15 13.12 12.87 37.52
C ALA A 15 12.51 12.20 36.27
N PRO A 16 12.89 12.61 35.05
CA PRO A 16 12.40 11.97 33.83
C PRO A 16 12.92 10.53 33.77
N ALA A 17 12.01 9.60 33.51
CA ALA A 17 12.30 8.19 33.33
C ALA A 17 13.19 7.98 32.10
N GLU A 18 14.09 7.03 32.26
CA GLU A 18 15.18 6.63 31.38
C GLU A 18 14.73 6.26 29.95
N ASP A 19 15.53 6.70 28.98
CA ASP A 19 15.57 6.16 27.62
C ASP A 19 15.90 4.66 27.64
N LEU A 20 14.88 3.81 27.58
CA LEU A 20 15.00 2.37 27.34
C LEU A 20 14.76 2.07 25.86
N TYR A 21 15.73 2.46 25.02
CA TYR A 21 15.90 1.83 23.72
C TYR A 21 16.64 0.51 23.94
N VAL A 22 15.88 -0.58 24.07
CA VAL A 22 16.45 -1.93 24.05
C VAL A 22 16.81 -2.25 22.59
N GLU A 23 18.09 -2.12 22.24
CA GLU A 23 18.63 -2.73 21.02
C GLU A 23 18.33 -4.24 21.04
N ALA A 24 17.76 -4.76 19.95
CA ALA A 24 17.57 -6.20 19.78
C ALA A 24 18.95 -6.89 19.86
N PRO A 25 19.10 -8.01 20.59
CA PRO A 25 20.39 -8.65 20.76
C PRO A 25 20.94 -9.11 19.41
N GLU A 26 22.16 -8.71 19.08
CA GLU A 26 22.92 -9.28 17.96
C GLU A 26 22.98 -10.81 18.15
N ALA A 27 22.55 -11.57 17.14
CA ALA A 27 22.61 -13.03 17.17
C ALA A 27 24.02 -13.50 17.54
N SER A 28 24.11 -14.42 18.50
CA SER A 28 25.40 -14.90 19.02
C SER A 28 26.23 -15.55 17.91
N ALA A 29 27.56 -15.56 18.05
CA ALA A 29 28.45 -16.18 17.08
C ALA A 29 28.10 -17.67 16.82
N ALA A 30 27.55 -18.36 17.81
CA ALA A 30 27.07 -19.73 17.70
C ALA A 30 25.82 -19.86 16.81
N GLU A 31 24.88 -18.91 16.90
CA GLU A 31 23.66 -18.88 16.08
C GLU A 31 23.97 -18.58 14.61
N LYS A 32 24.89 -17.64 14.34
CA LYS A 32 25.34 -17.34 12.98
C LYS A 32 26.05 -18.54 12.33
N ALA A 33 26.85 -19.29 13.10
CA ALA A 33 27.51 -20.50 12.62
C ALA A 33 26.51 -21.64 12.34
N ALA A 34 25.49 -21.80 13.19
CA ALA A 34 24.42 -22.77 12.98
C ALA A 34 23.58 -22.45 11.74
N GLU A 35 23.28 -21.16 11.50
CA GLU A 35 22.56 -20.68 10.32
C GLU A 35 23.38 -20.90 9.04
N ALA A 36 24.66 -20.54 9.04
CA ALA A 36 25.57 -20.79 7.91
C ALA A 36 25.63 -22.28 7.56
N SER A 37 25.73 -23.15 8.56
CA SER A 37 25.73 -24.61 8.37
C SER A 37 24.40 -25.11 7.78
N ARG A 38 23.27 -24.48 8.14
CA ARG A 38 21.95 -24.83 7.58
C ARG A 38 21.85 -24.40 6.12
N ALA A 39 22.31 -23.19 5.78
CA ALA A 39 22.32 -22.67 4.42
C ALA A 39 23.22 -23.49 3.50
N GLN A 40 24.41 -23.90 3.96
CA GLN A 40 25.32 -24.79 3.22
C GLN A 40 24.68 -26.15 2.92
N ARG A 41 24.08 -26.80 3.92
CA ARG A 41 23.36 -28.08 3.71
C ARG A 41 22.21 -27.95 2.72
N LEU A 42 21.53 -26.80 2.72
CA LEU A 42 20.43 -26.53 1.79
C LEU A 42 20.95 -26.37 0.36
N ALA A 43 22.05 -25.63 0.20
CA ALA A 43 22.74 -25.47 -1.08
C ALA A 43 23.20 -26.83 -1.64
N GLU A 44 23.86 -27.65 -0.82
CA GLU A 44 24.31 -29.01 -1.22
C GLU A 44 23.14 -29.91 -1.64
N ARG A 45 22.04 -29.92 -0.87
CA ARG A 45 20.85 -30.72 -1.17
C ARG A 45 20.28 -30.41 -2.55
N TYR A 46 20.22 -29.13 -2.90
CA TYR A 46 19.65 -28.66 -4.16
C TYR A 46 20.70 -28.44 -5.27
N ARG A 47 21.97 -28.78 -5.02
CA ARG A 47 23.10 -28.59 -5.94
C ARG A 47 23.25 -27.13 -6.39
N LEU A 48 23.03 -26.21 -5.46
CA LEU A 48 23.19 -24.77 -5.65
C LEU A 48 24.49 -24.29 -5.01
N GLU A 49 24.96 -23.14 -5.47
CA GLU A 49 26.10 -22.46 -4.87
C GLU A 49 25.70 -21.81 -3.54
N TYR A 50 26.52 -22.00 -2.50
CA TYR A 50 26.42 -21.25 -1.26
C TYR A 50 27.28 -19.99 -1.35
N VAL A 51 26.67 -18.83 -1.15
CA VAL A 51 27.35 -17.53 -1.20
C VAL A 51 27.43 -16.94 0.20
N ASP A 52 28.67 -16.73 0.66
CA ASP A 52 28.92 -15.96 1.89
C ASP A 52 28.88 -14.46 1.57
N LEU A 53 27.70 -13.86 1.76
CA LEU A 53 27.46 -12.44 1.54
C LEU A 53 28.32 -11.51 2.41
N SER A 54 28.98 -12.00 3.46
CA SER A 54 29.92 -11.20 4.25
C SER A 54 31.27 -10.98 3.53
N ARG A 55 31.58 -11.83 2.55
CA ARG A 55 32.85 -11.84 1.80
C ARG A 55 32.67 -11.64 0.29
N ALA A 56 31.45 -11.81 -0.22
CA ALA A 56 31.14 -11.68 -1.63
C ALA A 56 31.18 -10.21 -2.11
N SER A 57 31.80 -9.97 -3.28
CA SER A 57 31.67 -8.69 -3.99
C SER A 57 30.35 -8.69 -4.75
N ILE A 58 29.43 -7.81 -4.36
CA ILE A 58 28.14 -7.65 -5.02
C ILE A 58 28.26 -6.59 -6.11
N ASP A 59 27.61 -6.82 -7.25
CA ASP A 59 27.50 -5.82 -8.30
C ASP A 59 26.59 -4.65 -7.83
N HIS A 60 27.21 -3.51 -7.56
CA HIS A 60 26.53 -2.31 -7.11
C HIS A 60 25.59 -1.71 -8.16
N GLU A 61 25.82 -1.93 -9.46
CA GLU A 61 24.90 -1.45 -10.50
C GLU A 61 23.62 -2.27 -10.52
N LEU A 62 23.71 -3.59 -10.39
CA LEU A 62 22.54 -4.46 -10.27
C LEU A 62 21.75 -4.18 -9.00
N PHE A 63 22.45 -3.94 -7.89
CA PHE A 63 21.83 -3.60 -6.62
C PHE A 63 21.07 -2.26 -6.69
N ARG A 64 21.53 -1.30 -7.51
CA ARG A 64 20.83 -0.02 -7.74
C ARG A 64 19.69 -0.12 -8.76
N ALA A 65 19.84 -0.98 -9.77
CA ALA A 65 18.85 -1.11 -10.84
C ALA A 65 17.57 -1.83 -10.38
N ILE A 66 17.66 -2.65 -9.33
CA ILE A 66 16.52 -3.38 -8.78
C ILE A 66 15.90 -2.59 -7.64
N PRO A 67 14.58 -2.35 -7.64
CA PRO A 67 13.90 -1.65 -6.57
C PRO A 67 14.11 -2.32 -5.20
N ALA A 68 14.47 -1.54 -4.17
CA ALA A 68 14.79 -2.05 -2.84
C ALA A 68 13.59 -2.72 -2.15
N ASP A 69 12.39 -2.22 -2.43
CA ASP A 69 11.12 -2.82 -1.99
C ASP A 69 10.94 -4.24 -2.56
N LEU A 70 11.36 -4.47 -3.81
CA LEU A 70 11.32 -5.79 -4.43
C LEU A 70 12.29 -6.76 -3.73
N MET A 71 13.52 -6.31 -3.47
CA MET A 71 14.53 -7.10 -2.76
C MET A 71 14.09 -7.45 -1.33
N LEU A 72 13.48 -6.49 -0.62
CA LEU A 72 12.92 -6.70 0.72
C LEU A 72 11.69 -7.62 0.70
N ARG A 73 10.77 -7.43 -0.25
CA ARG A 73 9.52 -8.19 -0.38
C ARG A 73 9.75 -9.66 -0.67
N TYR A 74 10.68 -9.97 -1.57
CA TYR A 74 10.98 -11.35 -1.98
C TYR A 74 12.19 -11.94 -1.26
N GLY A 75 12.88 -11.16 -0.42
CA GLY A 75 13.96 -11.66 0.44
C GLY A 75 15.17 -12.15 -0.33
N PHE A 76 15.61 -11.40 -1.35
CA PHE A 76 16.76 -11.73 -2.17
C PHE A 76 17.72 -10.55 -2.33
N VAL A 77 18.95 -10.84 -2.72
CA VAL A 77 19.96 -9.84 -3.07
C VAL A 77 20.53 -10.20 -4.45
N PRO A 78 20.66 -9.25 -5.40
CA PRO A 78 21.36 -9.52 -6.65
C PRO A 78 22.84 -9.80 -6.38
N TYR A 79 23.40 -10.82 -7.02
CA TYR A 79 24.80 -11.18 -6.87
C TYR A 79 25.63 -10.64 -8.04
N HIS A 80 25.40 -11.19 -9.23
CA HIS A 80 26.01 -10.80 -10.50
C HIS A 80 25.09 -11.17 -11.66
N ARG A 81 25.50 -10.81 -12.88
CA ARG A 81 24.80 -11.18 -14.11
C ARG A 81 25.67 -12.10 -14.96
N GLU A 82 25.11 -13.23 -15.38
CA GLU A 82 25.72 -14.18 -16.32
C GLU A 82 25.04 -14.01 -17.69
N GLY A 83 25.59 -13.14 -18.53
CA GLY A 83 24.98 -12.81 -19.82
C GLY A 83 23.62 -12.13 -19.67
N HIS A 84 22.54 -12.84 -20.01
CA HIS A 84 21.16 -12.38 -19.83
C HIS A 84 20.50 -12.89 -18.54
N THR A 85 21.19 -13.73 -17.76
CA THR A 85 20.63 -14.36 -16.56
C THR A 85 21.08 -13.59 -15.32
N LEU A 86 20.12 -13.17 -14.49
CA LEU A 86 20.37 -12.56 -13.20
C LEU A 86 20.63 -13.64 -12.14
N VAL A 87 21.78 -13.59 -11.48
CA VAL A 87 22.08 -14.48 -10.34
C VAL A 87 21.68 -13.76 -9.06
N ILE A 88 20.82 -14.40 -8.26
CA ILE A 88 20.34 -13.86 -6.98
C ILE A 88 20.72 -14.77 -5.82
N VAL A 89 20.88 -14.18 -4.63
CA VAL A 89 21.07 -14.90 -3.38
C VAL A 89 19.77 -14.89 -2.59
N VAL A 90 19.27 -16.08 -2.22
CA VAL A 90 18.04 -16.29 -1.43
C VAL A 90 18.33 -17.14 -0.20
N SER A 91 17.51 -17.02 0.84
CA SER A 91 17.61 -17.87 2.03
C SER A 91 16.92 -19.22 1.86
N ASP A 92 15.92 -19.30 0.99
CA ASP A 92 15.18 -20.51 0.67
C ASP A 92 15.03 -20.68 -0.86
N PRO A 93 15.78 -21.61 -1.48
CA PRO A 93 15.69 -21.86 -2.92
C PRO A 93 14.49 -22.74 -3.32
N THR A 94 13.65 -23.19 -2.37
CA THR A 94 12.51 -24.08 -2.66
C THR A 94 11.25 -23.35 -3.08
N ASP A 95 11.24 -22.03 -2.95
CA ASP A 95 10.13 -21.15 -3.34
C ASP A 95 10.17 -20.88 -4.85
N LEU A 96 9.85 -21.90 -5.64
CA LEU A 96 9.77 -21.83 -7.10
C LEU A 96 8.79 -20.74 -7.60
N PRO A 97 7.59 -20.55 -6.98
CA PRO A 97 6.69 -19.48 -7.38
C PRO A 97 7.30 -18.07 -7.26
N MET A 98 8.09 -17.80 -6.21
CA MET A 98 8.82 -16.54 -6.07
C MET A 98 9.84 -16.33 -7.20
N ILE A 99 10.56 -17.39 -7.57
CA ILE A 99 11.57 -17.33 -8.64
C ILE A 99 10.89 -17.05 -10.00
N ASP A 100 9.77 -17.71 -10.28
CA ASP A 100 8.99 -17.50 -11.49
C ASP A 100 8.41 -16.07 -11.54
N GLU A 101 7.87 -15.58 -10.42
CA GLU A 101 7.31 -14.23 -10.32
C GLU A 101 8.41 -13.15 -10.49
N LEU A 102 9.56 -13.33 -9.85
CA LEU A 102 10.71 -12.43 -10.03
C LEU A 102 11.21 -12.43 -11.47
N THR A 103 11.18 -13.58 -12.17
CA THR A 103 11.56 -13.68 -13.57
C THR A 103 10.65 -12.82 -14.46
N VAL A 104 9.34 -12.82 -14.17
CA VAL A 104 8.36 -11.97 -14.87
C VAL A 104 8.54 -10.50 -14.52
N LEU A 105 8.67 -10.17 -13.23
CA LEU A 105 8.78 -8.77 -12.77
C LEU A 105 10.06 -8.08 -13.24
N LEU A 106 11.18 -8.80 -13.27
CA LEU A 106 12.47 -8.27 -13.70
C LEU A 106 12.70 -8.39 -15.21
N GLY A 107 11.89 -9.22 -15.90
CA GLY A 107 12.02 -9.45 -17.34
C GLY A 107 13.32 -10.14 -17.75
N THR A 108 13.94 -10.88 -16.84
CA THR A 108 15.22 -11.58 -17.04
C THR A 108 15.15 -12.99 -16.43
N PRO A 109 15.71 -14.03 -17.09
CA PRO A 109 15.93 -15.32 -16.46
C PRO A 109 16.68 -15.20 -15.13
N ILE A 110 16.29 -15.99 -14.14
CA ILE A 110 16.89 -15.97 -12.79
C ILE A 110 17.58 -17.28 -12.48
N LYS A 111 18.79 -17.18 -11.93
CA LYS A 111 19.54 -18.30 -11.33
C LYS A 111 19.67 -18.05 -9.83
N VAL A 112 19.29 -19.02 -9.02
CA VAL A 112 19.32 -18.89 -7.56
C VAL A 112 20.59 -19.47 -6.95
N THR A 113 21.08 -18.78 -5.93
CA THR A 113 22.16 -19.21 -5.03
C THR A 113 21.68 -19.04 -3.59
N VAL A 114 22.31 -19.75 -2.65
CA VAL A 114 21.84 -19.80 -1.26
C VAL A 114 22.74 -18.97 -0.36
N GLY A 115 22.14 -18.07 0.42
CA GLY A 115 22.81 -17.29 1.46
C GLY A 115 22.13 -17.46 2.82
N THR A 116 22.74 -16.91 3.87
CA THR A 116 22.07 -16.85 5.19
C THR A 116 21.03 -15.73 5.21
N ALA A 117 19.91 -15.97 5.88
CA ALA A 117 18.83 -14.98 5.99
C ALA A 117 19.33 -13.74 6.75
N SER A 118 20.15 -13.92 7.78
CA SER A 118 20.77 -12.82 8.52
C SER A 118 21.67 -11.96 7.65
N ALA A 119 22.47 -12.55 6.75
CA ALA A 119 23.36 -11.78 5.88
C ALA A 119 22.60 -11.05 4.77
N ILE A 120 21.57 -11.68 4.18
CA ILE A 120 20.64 -11.03 3.24
C ILE A 120 20.01 -9.80 3.91
N GLN A 121 19.45 -9.97 5.11
CA GLN A 121 18.84 -8.86 5.84
C GLN A 121 19.84 -7.77 6.23
N ALA A 122 21.06 -8.13 6.64
CA ALA A 122 22.08 -7.14 6.98
C ALA A 122 22.51 -6.31 5.76
N MET A 123 22.60 -6.94 4.59
CA MET A 123 22.91 -6.25 3.33
C MET A 123 21.80 -5.29 2.91
N LEU A 124 20.53 -5.71 2.98
CA LEU A 124 19.38 -4.87 2.67
C LEU A 124 19.24 -3.68 3.65
N LYS A 125 19.59 -3.87 4.93
CA LYS A 125 19.66 -2.79 5.92
C LYS A 125 20.80 -1.80 5.64
N LYS A 126 21.99 -2.29 5.28
CA LYS A 126 23.16 -1.45 4.98
C LYS A 126 22.96 -0.61 3.71
N SER A 127 22.18 -1.12 2.75
CA SER A 127 21.79 -0.35 1.58
C SER A 127 20.79 0.76 1.90
N GLU A 128 19.82 0.57 2.80
CA GLU A 128 18.93 1.66 3.22
C GLU A 128 19.72 2.85 3.78
N SER A 129 20.79 2.61 4.53
CA SER A 129 21.67 3.67 5.06
C SER A 129 22.50 4.36 3.97
N SER A 130 22.81 3.67 2.87
CA SER A 130 23.60 4.22 1.76
C SER A 130 22.73 4.94 0.73
N THR A 131 21.46 4.56 0.59
CA THR A 131 20.45 5.24 -0.23
C THR A 131 20.06 6.60 0.37
N ARG A 132 20.03 6.73 1.72
CA ARG A 132 19.79 8.01 2.42
C ARG A 132 20.77 9.14 2.06
N VAL A 133 21.98 8.83 1.61
CA VAL A 133 23.00 9.84 1.22
C VAL A 133 22.85 10.28 -0.24
N LEU A 134 22.08 9.56 -1.06
CA LEU A 134 21.83 9.86 -2.47
C LEU A 134 20.40 10.36 -2.75
N GLU A 135 19.48 10.23 -1.79
CA GLU A 135 18.12 10.77 -1.85
C GLU A 135 18.08 12.31 -1.90
N GLU A 136 19.17 13.01 -1.56
CA GLU A 136 19.33 14.46 -1.82
C GLU A 136 19.29 14.81 -3.33
N ALA A 137 19.41 13.83 -4.24
CA ALA A 137 19.41 14.06 -5.69
C ALA A 137 18.15 13.56 -6.42
N THR A 138 17.18 12.94 -5.73
CA THR A 138 15.95 12.38 -6.35
C THR A 138 14.69 12.97 -5.72
N GLU A 139 14.50 14.27 -5.87
CA GLU A 139 13.30 15.04 -5.52
C GLU A 139 12.07 14.77 -6.42
N SER A 140 11.87 13.55 -6.92
CA SER A 140 10.71 13.24 -7.77
C SER A 140 9.88 12.11 -7.18
N PHE A 141 8.66 12.46 -6.76
CA PHE A 141 7.56 11.63 -6.21
C PHE A 141 7.43 11.59 -4.68
N GLN A 142 7.03 12.72 -4.10
CA GLN A 142 6.41 12.78 -2.78
C GLN A 142 4.88 12.67 -2.92
N MET A 143 4.26 11.65 -2.32
CA MET A 143 2.81 11.61 -2.15
C MET A 143 2.38 12.67 -1.13
N GLN A 144 1.58 13.64 -1.55
CA GLN A 144 1.06 14.68 -0.67
C GLN A 144 -0.39 14.37 -0.29
N ILE A 145 -0.61 14.19 1.02
CA ILE A 145 -1.95 14.05 1.61
C ILE A 145 -2.52 15.45 1.79
N LEU A 146 -3.69 15.71 1.21
CA LEU A 146 -4.39 16.99 1.38
C LEU A 146 -5.30 16.91 2.61
N ARG A 147 -5.20 17.90 3.51
CA ARG A 147 -6.15 18.10 4.61
C ARG A 147 -7.25 19.08 4.16
N GLU A 148 -8.49 18.80 4.52
CA GLU A 148 -9.60 19.73 4.29
C GLU A 148 -9.82 20.56 5.55
N ASP A 149 -9.21 21.75 5.61
CA ASP A 149 -9.72 22.83 6.46
C ASP A 149 -9.71 24.17 5.71
N GLU A 150 -10.75 24.95 6.00
CA GLU A 150 -11.12 26.21 5.38
C GLU A 150 -10.03 27.28 5.54
N GLY A 151 -9.72 27.98 4.45
CA GLY A 151 -9.24 29.38 4.46
C GLY A 151 -8.18 29.73 5.51
N GLY A 152 -6.97 29.20 5.38
CA GLY A 152 -5.84 29.64 6.19
C GLY A 152 -4.57 28.94 5.72
N ASP A 153 -3.52 29.72 5.48
CA ASP A 153 -2.20 29.29 5.05
C ASP A 153 -1.44 28.54 6.16
N ASP A 154 -2.04 27.48 6.69
CA ASP A 154 -1.33 26.44 7.44
C ASP A 154 -1.10 25.26 6.50
N GLN A 155 -0.21 25.50 5.54
CA GLN A 155 0.49 24.42 4.87
C GLN A 155 1.20 23.61 5.94
N LEU A 156 0.65 22.45 6.31
CA LEU A 156 1.47 21.40 6.92
C LEU A 156 2.41 20.88 5.85
N THR A 157 3.48 21.63 5.59
CA THR A 157 4.62 21.15 4.84
C THR A 157 5.14 19.92 5.56
N MET A 158 5.15 18.79 4.86
CA MET A 158 5.76 17.53 5.30
C MET A 158 7.29 17.63 5.52
N GLU A 159 7.86 18.82 5.46
CA GLU A 159 9.28 19.12 5.72
C GLU A 159 9.74 18.75 7.14
N LYS A 160 8.83 18.52 8.09
CA LYS A 160 9.21 18.02 9.44
C LYS A 160 9.24 16.50 9.58
N LEU A 161 8.94 15.71 8.54
CA LEU A 161 8.84 14.24 8.64
C LEU A 161 9.65 13.47 7.57
N THR A 162 10.40 14.13 6.71
CA THR A 162 11.04 13.53 5.53
C THR A 162 12.43 12.91 5.75
N ALA A 163 13.03 12.98 6.94
CA ALA A 163 14.34 12.36 7.20
C ALA A 163 14.27 10.97 7.88
N ASP A 164 13.09 10.54 8.35
CA ASP A 164 12.98 9.40 9.29
C ASP A 164 11.69 8.57 9.12
N GLN A 165 11.21 8.36 7.88
CA GLN A 165 10.00 7.57 7.67
C GLN A 165 10.20 6.09 8.05
N SER A 166 9.40 5.62 9.01
CA SER A 166 9.33 4.23 9.45
C SER A 166 9.00 3.28 8.27
N PRO A 167 9.62 2.09 8.17
CA PRO A 167 9.32 1.11 7.10
C PRO A 167 7.83 0.79 6.91
N VAL A 168 7.03 0.91 7.97
CA VAL A 168 5.58 0.68 7.92
C VAL A 168 4.85 1.79 7.16
N ILE A 169 5.32 3.04 7.26
CA ILE A 169 4.77 4.16 6.49
C ILE A 169 4.94 3.88 5.00
N ARG A 170 6.17 3.53 4.59
CA ARG A 170 6.47 3.14 3.20
C ARG A 170 5.61 1.97 2.73
N LEU A 171 5.37 0.97 3.57
CA LEU A 171 4.54 -0.18 3.25
C LEU A 171 3.08 0.23 2.95
N VAL A 172 2.47 1.04 3.82
CA VAL A 172 1.08 1.51 3.63
C VAL A 172 0.97 2.38 2.38
N ASP A 173 1.89 3.32 2.22
CA ASP A 173 1.92 4.23 1.07
C ASP A 173 2.08 3.44 -0.25
N THR A 174 2.98 2.45 -0.29
CA THR A 174 3.17 1.55 -1.46
C THR A 174 1.95 0.67 -1.71
N THR A 175 1.27 0.22 -0.65
CA THR A 175 0.04 -0.58 -0.75
C THR A 175 -1.08 0.22 -1.42
N ILE A 176 -1.24 1.49 -1.03
CA ILE A 176 -2.25 2.38 -1.62
C ILE A 176 -1.90 2.71 -3.07
N PHE A 177 -0.63 3.04 -3.34
CA PHE A 177 -0.18 3.33 -4.70
C PHE A 177 -0.34 2.14 -5.65
N SER A 178 0.01 0.94 -5.20
CA SER A 178 -0.16 -0.30 -5.96
C SER A 178 -1.63 -0.58 -6.27
N ALA A 179 -2.53 -0.29 -5.34
CA ALA A 179 -3.97 -0.42 -5.55
C ALA A 179 -4.47 0.51 -6.67
N ILE A 180 -3.99 1.75 -6.69
CA ILE A 180 -4.32 2.73 -7.74
C ILE A 180 -3.80 2.25 -9.10
N GLN A 181 -2.54 1.79 -9.19
CA GLN A 181 -1.96 1.28 -10.44
C GLN A 181 -2.72 0.07 -10.97
N ARG A 182 -3.17 -0.82 -10.07
CA ARG A 182 -3.97 -2.00 -10.39
C ARG A 182 -5.46 -1.71 -10.56
N ARG A 183 -5.87 -0.44 -10.49
CA ARG A 183 -7.27 0.02 -10.62
C ARG A 183 -8.23 -0.72 -9.69
N ALA A 184 -7.81 -0.94 -8.44
CA ALA A 184 -8.65 -1.54 -7.43
C ALA A 184 -9.77 -0.57 -6.98
N SER A 185 -10.97 -1.10 -6.69
CA SER A 185 -12.08 -0.33 -6.11
C SER A 185 -11.96 -0.22 -4.59
N ASP A 186 -11.45 -1.27 -3.94
CA ASP A 186 -11.32 -1.34 -2.49
C ASP A 186 -10.00 -2.03 -2.11
N ILE A 187 -9.38 -1.55 -1.02
CA ILE A 187 -8.25 -2.19 -0.34
C ILE A 187 -8.78 -2.73 0.99
N HIS A 188 -8.65 -4.04 1.19
CA HIS A 188 -9.03 -4.72 2.41
C HIS A 188 -7.76 -5.08 3.18
N ILE A 189 -7.68 -4.69 4.45
CA ILE A 189 -6.61 -5.02 5.37
C ILE A 189 -7.26 -5.74 6.54
N GLU A 190 -7.10 -7.06 6.56
CA GLU A 190 -7.78 -7.97 7.49
C GLU A 190 -6.74 -8.64 8.39
N THR A 191 -7.01 -8.67 9.69
CA THR A 191 -6.12 -9.28 10.68
C THR A 191 -6.67 -10.61 11.13
N GLN A 192 -5.88 -11.66 10.97
CA GLN A 192 -6.22 -13.00 11.44
C GLN A 192 -5.34 -13.40 12.62
N GLU A 193 -5.47 -14.64 13.06
CA GLU A 193 -4.71 -15.17 14.19
C GLU A 193 -3.20 -15.12 13.93
N ASP A 194 -2.79 -15.44 12.70
CA ASP A 194 -1.40 -15.64 12.27
C ASP A 194 -0.76 -14.39 11.66
N ALA A 195 -1.49 -13.63 10.84
CA ALA A 195 -0.94 -12.56 10.03
C ALA A 195 -1.98 -11.49 9.64
N VAL A 196 -1.49 -10.41 9.05
CA VAL A 196 -2.30 -9.38 8.39
C VAL A 196 -2.34 -9.66 6.89
N TYR A 197 -3.54 -9.71 6.35
CA TYR A 197 -3.82 -10.01 4.96
C TYR A 197 -4.28 -8.75 4.24
N VAL A 198 -3.63 -8.43 3.12
CA VAL A 198 -4.05 -7.34 2.25
C VAL A 198 -4.67 -7.92 0.98
N LYS A 199 -5.88 -7.49 0.64
CA LYS A 199 -6.59 -7.87 -0.58
C LYS A 199 -7.03 -6.64 -1.33
N TYR A 200 -7.05 -6.73 -2.65
CA TYR A 200 -7.67 -5.73 -3.51
C TYR A 200 -8.95 -6.27 -4.09
N ARG A 201 -9.97 -5.41 -4.22
CA ARG A 201 -11.10 -5.68 -5.09
C ARG A 201 -10.81 -5.10 -6.46
N ILE A 202 -10.67 -5.97 -7.46
CA ILE A 202 -10.45 -5.57 -8.86
C ILE A 202 -11.58 -6.20 -9.67
N ASP A 203 -12.30 -5.39 -10.44
CA ASP A 203 -13.46 -5.82 -11.23
C ASP A 203 -14.50 -6.64 -10.42
N GLY A 204 -14.72 -6.21 -9.18
CA GLY A 204 -15.66 -6.83 -8.24
C GLY A 204 -15.12 -8.05 -7.48
N VAL A 205 -13.96 -8.61 -7.86
CA VAL A 205 -13.38 -9.83 -7.28
C VAL A 205 -12.29 -9.48 -6.27
N LEU A 206 -12.32 -10.12 -5.09
CA LEU A 206 -11.26 -9.98 -4.09
C LEU A 206 -10.07 -10.88 -4.43
N GLN A 207 -8.88 -10.29 -4.44
CA GLN A 207 -7.63 -10.98 -4.74
C GLN A 207 -6.54 -10.58 -3.73
N PRO A 208 -5.69 -11.51 -3.25
CA PRO A 208 -4.55 -11.17 -2.42
C PRO A 208 -3.63 -10.16 -3.11
N ALA A 209 -3.27 -9.09 -2.41
CA ALA A 209 -2.40 -8.04 -2.93
C ALA A 209 -0.91 -8.40 -2.77
N MET A 210 -0.58 -9.10 -1.68
CA MET A 210 0.77 -9.44 -1.26
C MET A 210 0.77 -10.65 -0.33
N ARG A 211 1.97 -11.13 0.02
CA ARG A 211 2.13 -12.17 1.07
C ARG A 211 1.61 -11.65 2.42
N PRO A 212 1.11 -12.53 3.29
CA PRO A 212 0.67 -12.13 4.62
C PRO A 212 1.79 -11.42 5.38
N ILE A 213 1.46 -10.29 5.99
CA ILE A 213 2.38 -9.48 6.78
C ILE A 213 2.38 -10.01 8.21
N ASP A 214 3.56 -10.08 8.83
CA ASP A 214 3.70 -10.48 10.23
C ASP A 214 2.77 -9.65 11.14
N LYS A 215 2.00 -10.36 11.97
CA LYS A 215 0.99 -9.77 12.87
C LYS A 215 1.55 -8.65 13.75
N ARG A 216 2.84 -8.67 14.10
CA ARG A 216 3.48 -7.61 14.89
C ARG A 216 3.35 -6.21 14.27
N PHE A 217 3.16 -6.11 12.96
CA PHE A 217 3.02 -4.84 12.24
C PHE A 217 1.58 -4.33 12.17
N HIS A 218 0.59 -5.13 12.58
CA HIS A 218 -0.83 -4.79 12.55
C HIS A 218 -1.13 -3.41 13.14
N SER A 219 -0.73 -3.19 14.39
CA SER A 219 -1.07 -1.97 15.13
C SER A 219 -0.47 -0.72 14.49
N THR A 220 0.72 -0.85 13.91
CA THR A 220 1.40 0.25 13.22
C THR A 220 0.76 0.56 11.88
N ILE A 221 0.32 -0.46 11.13
CA ILE A 221 -0.42 -0.29 9.87
C ILE A 221 -1.74 0.44 10.10
N ILE A 222 -2.54 -0.04 11.06
CA ILE A 222 -3.83 0.59 11.39
C ILE A 222 -3.64 2.00 11.92
N SER A 223 -2.65 2.24 12.79
CA SER A 223 -2.32 3.58 13.29
C SER A 223 -1.97 4.55 12.17
N ARG A 224 -1.16 4.10 11.19
CA ARG A 224 -0.84 4.93 10.00
C ARG A 224 -2.09 5.28 9.21
N ILE A 225 -2.99 4.33 8.98
CA ILE A 225 -4.25 4.58 8.28
C ILE A 225 -5.14 5.56 9.05
N LYS A 226 -5.23 5.41 10.39
CA LYS A 226 -5.96 6.34 11.25
C LYS A 226 -5.41 7.75 11.17
N VAL A 227 -4.08 7.91 11.19
CA VAL A 227 -3.43 9.21 11.01
C VAL A 227 -3.77 9.83 9.65
N MET A 228 -3.75 9.03 8.58
CA MET A 228 -4.06 9.53 7.23
C MET A 228 -5.51 10.02 7.11
N ALA A 229 -6.44 9.33 7.78
CA ALA A 229 -7.88 9.61 7.73
C ALA A 229 -8.40 10.45 8.91
N GLU A 230 -7.50 11.03 9.70
CA GLU A 230 -7.80 11.89 10.88
C GLU A 230 -8.69 11.20 11.94
N LEU A 231 -8.46 9.91 12.17
CA LEU A 231 -9.17 9.08 13.12
C LEU A 231 -8.46 9.00 14.48
N ASP A 232 -9.21 8.64 15.54
CA ASP A 232 -8.67 8.47 16.88
C ASP A 232 -7.85 7.16 16.97
N ILE A 233 -6.53 7.32 17.13
CA ILE A 233 -5.55 6.24 17.25
C ILE A 233 -5.70 5.47 18.57
N ALA A 234 -6.12 6.15 19.64
CA ALA A 234 -6.25 5.55 20.96
C ALA A 234 -7.51 4.68 21.06
N GLU A 235 -8.59 5.05 20.38
CA GLU A 235 -9.82 4.28 20.35
C GLU A 235 -9.75 3.12 19.35
N LYS A 236 -10.13 1.91 19.79
CA LYS A 236 -10.04 0.65 19.01
C LYS A 236 -11.27 -0.26 19.16
N ARG A 237 -12.24 0.16 19.97
CA ARG A 237 -13.39 -0.67 20.39
C ARG A 237 -14.67 -0.32 19.65
N VAL A 238 -14.68 0.81 18.94
CA VAL A 238 -15.82 1.25 18.14
C VAL A 238 -15.41 1.40 16.68
N PRO A 239 -16.33 1.16 15.74
CA PRO A 239 -16.14 1.51 14.33
C PRO A 239 -15.73 2.96 14.15
N GLN A 240 -14.83 3.23 13.21
CA GLN A 240 -14.40 4.59 12.85
C GLN A 240 -14.41 4.74 11.33
N ASP A 241 -14.99 5.83 10.84
CA ASP A 241 -15.06 6.18 9.43
C ASP A 241 -14.37 7.53 9.20
N GLY A 242 -13.51 7.58 8.17
CA GLY A 242 -12.74 8.76 7.82
C GLY A 242 -12.55 8.89 6.33
N ARG A 243 -11.91 9.98 5.92
CA ARG A 243 -11.59 10.24 4.52
C ARG A 243 -10.22 10.88 4.41
N PHE A 244 -9.57 10.68 3.29
CA PHE A 244 -8.36 11.42 2.95
C PHE A 244 -8.28 11.59 1.44
N LYS A 245 -7.52 12.59 0.99
CA LYS A 245 -7.28 12.82 -0.44
C LYS A 245 -5.80 12.70 -0.73
N LEU A 246 -5.49 12.09 -1.87
CA LEU A 246 -4.13 11.93 -2.35
C LEU A 246 -3.98 12.65 -3.69
N ARG A 247 -2.99 13.54 -3.79
CA ARG A 247 -2.66 14.23 -5.03
C ARG A 247 -1.56 13.48 -5.77
N LEU A 248 -1.87 13.06 -7.00
CA LEU A 248 -0.93 12.50 -7.96
C LEU A 248 -0.71 13.51 -9.09
N PRO A 249 0.38 13.41 -9.87
CA PRO A 249 0.55 14.25 -11.05
C PRO A 249 -0.65 14.11 -12.00
N GLY A 250 -1.35 15.23 -12.21
CA GLY A 250 -2.51 15.29 -13.10
C GLY A 250 -3.81 14.71 -12.54
N LYS A 251 -3.85 14.18 -11.30
CA LYS A 251 -5.11 13.71 -10.71
C LYS A 251 -5.21 13.77 -9.19
N THR A 252 -6.42 13.96 -8.66
CA THR A 252 -6.72 13.89 -7.23
C THR A 252 -7.68 12.75 -6.93
N ILE A 253 -7.27 11.83 -6.06
CA ILE A 253 -8.07 10.67 -5.68
C ILE A 253 -8.58 10.83 -4.24
N ASP A 254 -9.87 10.59 -4.06
CA ASP A 254 -10.55 10.62 -2.77
C ASP A 254 -10.62 9.20 -2.21
N PHE A 255 -10.33 9.03 -0.93
CA PHE A 255 -10.36 7.74 -0.26
C PHE A 255 -11.32 7.81 0.91
N ARG A 256 -12.16 6.78 1.05
CA ARG A 256 -12.97 6.56 2.25
C ARG A 256 -12.40 5.39 3.02
N VAL A 257 -12.21 5.59 4.30
CA VAL A 257 -11.63 4.60 5.21
C VAL A 257 -12.70 4.22 6.21
N SER A 258 -12.88 2.92 6.40
CA SER A 258 -13.66 2.36 7.51
C SER A 258 -12.75 1.42 8.29
N ILE A 259 -12.74 1.55 9.61
CA ILE A 259 -12.00 0.69 10.53
C ILE A 259 -12.99 0.05 11.48
N MET A 260 -12.94 -1.28 11.58
CA MET A 260 -13.83 -2.09 12.41
C MET A 260 -13.02 -2.88 13.44
N PRO A 261 -13.42 -2.89 14.72
CA PRO A 261 -12.88 -3.81 15.71
C PRO A 261 -13.16 -5.27 15.29
N SER A 262 -12.17 -6.14 15.48
CA SER A 262 -12.21 -7.56 15.10
C SER A 262 -11.61 -8.43 16.21
N VAL A 263 -11.81 -9.74 16.15
CA VAL A 263 -11.34 -10.69 17.20
C VAL A 263 -9.82 -10.64 17.37
N HIS A 264 -9.09 -10.39 16.29
CA HIS A 264 -7.63 -10.40 16.29
C HIS A 264 -6.99 -9.00 16.19
N GLY A 265 -7.79 -7.93 16.32
CA GLY A 265 -7.31 -6.56 16.21
C GLY A 265 -8.35 -5.63 15.60
N GLU A 266 -7.95 -4.92 14.55
CA GLU A 266 -8.79 -4.01 13.79
C GLU A 266 -8.63 -4.32 12.30
N ASP A 267 -9.73 -4.33 11.58
CA ASP A 267 -9.76 -4.50 10.13
C ASP A 267 -10.04 -3.15 9.48
N SER A 268 -9.40 -2.89 8.34
CA SER A 268 -9.60 -1.64 7.59
C SER A 268 -10.03 -1.93 6.16
N VAL A 269 -11.03 -1.19 5.69
CA VAL A 269 -11.41 -1.15 4.28
C VAL A 269 -11.22 0.28 3.79
N ILE A 270 -10.46 0.43 2.71
CA ILE A 270 -10.21 1.71 2.04
C ILE A 270 -10.85 1.65 0.67
N ARG A 271 -11.91 2.42 0.44
CA ARG A 271 -12.53 2.58 -0.87
C ARG A 271 -11.83 3.70 -1.64
N ILE A 272 -11.45 3.39 -2.87
CA ILE A 272 -10.80 4.31 -3.79
C ILE A 272 -11.86 4.97 -4.66
N LEU A 273 -12.06 6.28 -4.51
CA LEU A 273 -13.00 7.07 -5.29
C LEU A 273 -12.20 7.92 -6.30
N ASP A 274 -11.91 7.31 -7.44
CA ASP A 274 -11.30 7.99 -8.58
C ASP A 274 -12.35 8.83 -9.33
N LYS A 275 -12.65 10.01 -8.77
CA LYS A 275 -13.64 10.97 -9.30
C LYS A 275 -13.29 11.49 -10.70
N GLU A 276 -12.02 11.45 -11.09
CA GLU A 276 -11.52 12.02 -12.35
C GLU A 276 -11.53 11.02 -13.51
N SER A 277 -11.16 9.75 -13.28
CA SER A 277 -11.28 8.71 -14.31
C SER A 277 -12.72 8.56 -14.81
N ILE A 278 -13.66 8.71 -13.88
CA ILE A 278 -15.10 8.69 -14.12
C ILE A 278 -15.50 9.90 -14.97
N SER A 279 -15.11 11.12 -14.59
CA SER A 279 -15.53 12.35 -15.27
C SER A 279 -14.88 12.59 -16.64
N GLU A 280 -13.67 12.07 -16.89
CA GLU A 280 -13.08 12.05 -18.23
C GLU A 280 -13.72 10.99 -19.14
N GLN A 281 -13.97 9.77 -18.63
CA GLN A 281 -14.74 8.76 -19.37
C GLN A 281 -16.19 9.23 -19.66
N PHE A 282 -16.78 10.02 -18.75
CA PHE A 282 -18.12 10.60 -18.92
C PHE A 282 -18.20 11.73 -19.95
N LYS A 283 -17.10 12.41 -20.27
CA LYS A 283 -17.07 13.37 -21.40
C LYS A 283 -17.10 12.66 -22.76
N GLU A 284 -16.58 11.44 -22.85
CA GLU A 284 -16.53 10.67 -24.10
C GLU A 284 -17.70 9.67 -24.28
N LEU A 285 -18.44 9.36 -23.22
CA LEU A 285 -19.64 8.52 -23.24
C LEU A 285 -20.79 9.21 -23.99
N ARG A 286 -20.77 9.10 -25.32
CA ARG A 286 -21.89 9.45 -26.19
C ARG A 286 -22.77 8.23 -26.43
N LEU A 287 -24.09 8.43 -26.53
CA LEU A 287 -25.00 7.34 -26.89
C LEU A 287 -24.69 6.73 -28.27
N ASP A 288 -24.02 7.49 -29.17
CA ASP A 288 -23.67 7.04 -30.51
C ASP A 288 -22.65 5.88 -30.54
N ILE A 289 -21.83 5.73 -29.50
CA ILE A 289 -20.80 4.67 -29.43
C ILE A 289 -21.30 3.38 -28.76
N LEU A 290 -22.53 3.37 -28.25
CA LEU A 290 -23.10 2.24 -27.50
C LEU A 290 -23.76 1.17 -28.38
N GLY A 291 -23.72 1.34 -29.72
CA GLY A 291 -24.19 0.33 -30.67
C GLY A 291 -25.71 0.29 -30.88
N PHE A 292 -26.43 1.36 -30.54
CA PHE A 292 -27.86 1.46 -30.86
C PHE A 292 -28.10 1.53 -32.37
N PRO A 293 -29.12 0.85 -32.89
CA PRO A 293 -29.66 1.15 -34.21
C PRO A 293 -30.11 2.62 -34.28
N GLU A 294 -29.91 3.27 -35.42
CA GLU A 294 -30.08 4.71 -35.57
C GLU A 294 -31.52 5.18 -35.24
N ASP A 295 -32.53 4.37 -35.61
CA ASP A 295 -33.93 4.66 -35.34
C ASP A 295 -34.32 4.48 -33.86
N GLU A 296 -33.72 3.49 -33.18
CA GLU A 296 -33.88 3.26 -31.74
C GLU A 296 -33.25 4.42 -30.95
N LEU A 297 -32.05 4.83 -31.33
CA LEU A 297 -31.34 5.95 -30.71
C LEU A 297 -32.13 7.25 -30.85
N ARG A 298 -32.73 7.50 -32.03
CA ARG A 298 -33.58 8.69 -32.25
C ARG A 298 -34.79 8.70 -31.33
N ARG A 299 -35.43 7.54 -31.11
CA ARG A 299 -36.56 7.40 -30.17
C ARG A 299 -36.11 7.59 -28.73
N PHE A 300 -34.98 7.00 -28.34
CA PHE A 300 -34.44 7.12 -27.00
C PHE A 300 -34.09 8.57 -26.65
N ARG A 301 -33.39 9.27 -27.56
CA ARG A 301 -33.09 10.72 -27.46
C ARG A 301 -34.33 11.57 -27.27
N LYS A 302 -35.40 11.27 -28.00
CA LYS A 302 -36.68 11.96 -27.84
C LYS A 302 -37.20 11.82 -26.40
N TYR A 303 -37.20 10.61 -25.84
CA TYR A 303 -37.76 10.36 -24.51
C TYR A 303 -36.93 10.94 -23.37
N ILE A 304 -35.60 10.92 -23.45
CA ILE A 304 -34.73 11.47 -22.40
C ILE A 304 -34.77 13.01 -22.34
N ALA A 305 -35.21 13.67 -23.42
CA ALA A 305 -35.33 15.13 -23.51
C ALA A 305 -36.73 15.65 -23.14
N GLU A 306 -37.69 14.78 -22.84
CA GLU A 306 -39.03 15.21 -22.40
C GLU A 306 -38.94 15.88 -21.01
N PRO A 307 -39.68 16.97 -20.76
CA PRO A 307 -39.58 17.76 -19.52
C PRO A 307 -40.04 17.00 -18.26
N TYR A 308 -40.84 15.95 -18.44
CA TYR A 308 -41.27 15.05 -17.37
C TYR A 308 -41.59 13.68 -17.95
N GLY A 309 -41.26 12.64 -17.19
CA GLY A 309 -41.48 11.26 -17.61
C GLY A 309 -40.59 10.30 -16.82
N MET A 310 -40.80 9.01 -17.03
CA MET A 310 -39.95 7.96 -16.47
C MET A 310 -39.35 7.15 -17.61
N VAL A 311 -38.02 7.07 -17.65
CA VAL A 311 -37.27 6.20 -18.55
C VAL A 311 -36.69 5.07 -17.71
N LEU A 312 -37.01 3.82 -18.07
CA LEU A 312 -36.54 2.63 -17.37
C LEU A 312 -35.60 1.83 -18.27
N VAL A 313 -34.36 1.63 -17.84
CA VAL A 313 -33.39 0.77 -18.51
C VAL A 313 -33.29 -0.55 -17.74
N THR A 314 -33.68 -1.65 -18.40
CA THR A 314 -33.74 -2.99 -17.78
C THR A 314 -32.84 -3.99 -18.51
N GLY A 315 -32.46 -5.06 -17.83
CA GLY A 315 -31.53 -6.08 -18.32
C GLY A 315 -30.74 -6.76 -17.19
N PRO A 316 -30.13 -7.93 -17.44
CA PRO A 316 -29.34 -8.67 -16.44
C PRO A 316 -28.05 -7.92 -16.05
N THR A 317 -27.34 -8.40 -15.02
CA THR A 317 -26.03 -7.84 -14.62
C THR A 317 -25.06 -7.84 -15.79
N GLY A 318 -24.28 -6.77 -15.96
CA GLY A 318 -23.29 -6.64 -17.05
C GLY A 318 -23.85 -6.27 -18.43
N SER A 319 -25.17 -6.03 -18.58
CA SER A 319 -25.79 -5.66 -19.87
C SER A 319 -25.61 -4.19 -20.30
N GLY A 320 -24.78 -3.41 -19.60
CA GLY A 320 -24.51 -2.01 -19.96
C GLY A 320 -25.56 -0.99 -19.51
N LYS A 321 -26.51 -1.34 -18.62
CA LYS A 321 -27.55 -0.41 -18.13
C LYS A 321 -27.00 0.90 -17.57
N THR A 322 -26.00 0.80 -16.68
CA THR A 322 -25.33 1.95 -16.07
C THR A 322 -24.69 2.80 -17.17
N THR A 323 -23.92 2.18 -18.06
CA THR A 323 -23.27 2.85 -19.19
C THR A 323 -24.27 3.61 -20.09
N THR A 324 -25.42 3.01 -20.39
CA THR A 324 -26.49 3.67 -21.17
C THR A 324 -27.10 4.86 -20.43
N LEU A 325 -27.41 4.72 -19.14
CA LEU A 325 -27.96 5.81 -18.33
C LEU A 325 -26.96 6.98 -18.23
N TYR A 326 -25.68 6.69 -18.03
CA TYR A 326 -24.64 7.70 -17.99
C TYR A 326 -24.44 8.42 -19.33
N GLY A 327 -24.51 7.69 -20.46
CA GLY A 327 -24.50 8.31 -21.78
C GLY A 327 -25.69 9.24 -22.02
N ALA A 328 -26.88 8.84 -21.54
CA ALA A 328 -28.08 9.68 -21.62
C ALA A 328 -27.95 10.94 -20.77
N LEU A 329 -27.48 10.82 -19.53
CA LEU A 329 -27.25 11.94 -18.62
C LEU A 329 -26.23 12.92 -19.19
N SER A 330 -25.15 12.42 -19.81
CA SER A 330 -24.14 13.26 -20.47
C SER A 330 -24.74 14.07 -21.63
N GLU A 331 -25.69 13.50 -22.38
CA GLU A 331 -26.32 14.17 -23.51
C GLU A 331 -27.34 15.25 -23.10
N ILE A 332 -28.08 15.05 -22.00
CA ILE A 332 -29.05 16.04 -21.50
C ILE A 332 -28.42 17.06 -20.53
N LYS A 333 -27.17 16.86 -20.13
CA LYS A 333 -26.48 17.74 -19.19
C LYS A 333 -26.36 19.15 -19.78
N SER A 334 -27.11 20.08 -19.20
CA SER A 334 -27.03 21.51 -19.51
C SER A 334 -26.67 22.30 -18.25
N VAL A 335 -26.26 23.56 -18.42
CA VAL A 335 -26.05 24.48 -17.28
C VAL A 335 -27.39 24.95 -16.68
N GLU A 336 -28.48 24.82 -17.45
CA GLU A 336 -29.81 25.27 -17.09
C GLU A 336 -30.56 24.26 -16.21
N ASP A 337 -30.18 22.97 -16.30
CA ASP A 337 -30.88 21.88 -15.62
C ASP A 337 -30.11 21.36 -14.40
N LYS A 338 -30.82 21.24 -13.27
CA LYS A 338 -30.30 20.60 -12.05
C LYS A 338 -30.60 19.11 -12.06
N ILE A 339 -29.58 18.30 -12.36
CA ILE A 339 -29.66 16.82 -12.36
C ILE A 339 -29.21 16.27 -11.01
N ILE A 340 -29.98 15.32 -10.44
CA ILE A 340 -29.64 14.61 -9.21
C ILE A 340 -29.72 13.11 -9.48
N THR A 341 -28.67 12.36 -9.13
CA THR A 341 -28.64 10.89 -9.18
C THR A 341 -28.60 10.29 -7.78
N ILE A 342 -29.16 9.09 -7.63
CA ILE A 342 -29.10 8.28 -6.41
C ILE A 342 -28.57 6.92 -6.84
N GLU A 343 -27.40 6.54 -6.36
CA GLU A 343 -26.64 5.39 -6.82
C GLU A 343 -26.03 4.61 -5.65
N ASP A 344 -25.84 3.31 -5.85
CA ASP A 344 -25.29 2.39 -4.86
C ASP A 344 -24.46 1.29 -5.57
N PRO A 345 -23.14 1.46 -5.78
CA PRO A 345 -22.33 2.67 -5.56
C PRO A 345 -22.39 3.66 -6.75
N VAL A 346 -21.75 4.83 -6.58
CA VAL A 346 -21.43 5.79 -7.66
C VAL A 346 -20.21 5.32 -8.44
#